data_AF-A0A5W4NHP9-F1
#
_entry.id   AF-A0A5W4NHP9-F1
#
_cell.length_a   1.000
_cell.length_b   1.000
_cell.length_c   1.000
_cell.angle_alpha   90.00
_cell.angle_beta   90.00
_cell.angle_gamma   90.00
#
_symmetry.space_group_name_H-M   'P 1'
#
loop_
_entity.id
_entity.type
_entity.pdbx_description
1 polymer ?
#
loop_
_entity_poly.entity_id
_entity_poly.type
_entity_poly.pdbx_seq_one_letter_code
_entity_poly.pdbx_strand_id
1 'polypeptide(L)' 'FVVKKDPALTDDALITFCRRHLTGYKVPKQVEFREELPKSNVGKILRRELRDEARGKVDNKA' A
#
# COMPACT_ATOMS: atom_id res chain seq x y z
N PHE A 1 -0.88 0.88 0.71
CA PHE A 1 -0.72 -0.57 0.43
C PHE A 1 0.50 -1.10 1.14
N VAL A 2 0.36 -2.22 1.84
CA VAL A 2 1.40 -2.90 2.60
C VAL A 2 1.23 -4.41 2.44
N VAL A 3 2.31 -5.13 2.18
CA VAL A 3 2.34 -6.59 2.29
C VAL A 3 2.95 -6.93 3.63
N LYS A 4 2.14 -7.44 4.55
CA LYS A 4 2.60 -7.78 5.89
C LYS A 4 3.30 -9.14 5.86
N LYS A 5 4.47 -9.23 6.49
CA LYS A 5 5.14 -10.51 6.76
C LYS A 5 4.62 -11.14 8.04
N ASP A 6 4.30 -10.30 9.01
CA ASP A 6 3.74 -10.71 10.29
C ASP A 6 2.22 -10.53 10.28
N PRO A 7 1.43 -11.60 10.49
CA PRO A 7 -0.02 -11.52 10.61
C PRO A 7 -0.52 -10.58 11.70
N ALA A 8 0.24 -10.42 12.79
CA ALA A 8 -0.11 -9.58 13.94
C ALA A 8 0.05 -8.08 13.67
N LEU A 9 0.66 -7.68 12.55
CA LEU A 9 0.80 -6.28 12.19
C LEU A 9 -0.56 -5.66 11.88
N THR A 10 -0.92 -4.62 12.64
CA THR A 10 -2.13 -3.81 12.44
C THR A 10 -1.81 -2.47 11.76
N ASP A 11 -2.84 -1.86 11.17
CA ASP A 11 -2.78 -0.53 10.59
C ASP A 11 -2.50 0.54 11.65
N ASP A 12 -3.15 0.45 12.82
CA ASP A 12 -2.94 1.37 13.94
C ASP A 12 -1.49 1.37 14.44
N ALA A 13 -0.87 0.18 14.54
CA ALA A 13 0.52 0.06 14.93
C ALA A 13 1.44 0.74 13.91
N LEU A 14 1.16 0.56 12.61
CA LEU A 14 1.92 1.17 11.53
C LEU A 14 1.76 2.70 11.49
N ILE A 15 0.52 3.20 11.64
CA ILE A 15 0.24 4.64 11.68
C ILE A 15 0.90 5.27 12.92
N THR A 16 0.84 4.61 14.07
CA THR A 16 1.51 5.07 15.30
C THR A 16 3.02 5.13 15.11
N PHE A 17 3.61 4.12 14.46
CA PHE A 17 5.02 4.15 14.09
C PHE A 17 5.33 5.34 13.18
N CYS A 18 4.55 5.57 12.13
CA CYS A 18 4.72 6.71 11.22
C CYS A 18 4.61 8.06 11.96
N ARG A 19 3.64 8.24 12.86
CA ARG A 19 3.47 9.47 13.64
C ARG A 19 4.67 9.82 14.52
N ARG A 20 5.39 8.80 15.02
CA ARG A 20 6.61 9.01 15.82
C ARG A 20 7.83 9.40 14.98
N HIS A 21 7.86 9.04 13.70
CA HIS A 21 9.06 9.18 12.85
C HIS A 21 8.89 10.15 11.68
N LEU A 22 7.67 10.55 11.36
CA LEU A 22 7.35 11.43 10.24
C LEU A 22 6.66 12.71 10.73
N THR A 23 6.85 13.78 9.98
CA THR A 23 6.05 14.99 10.13
C THR A 23 4.58 14.67 9.87
N GLY A 24 3.66 15.34 10.58
CA GLY A 24 2.23 15.00 10.56
C GLY A 24 1.60 14.87 9.16
N TYR A 25 2.00 15.72 8.21
CA TYR A 25 1.49 15.68 6.84
C TYR A 25 1.97 14.48 5.99
N LYS A 26 3.05 13.81 6.42
CA LYS A 26 3.58 12.60 5.77
C LYS A 26 3.01 11.31 6.35
N VAL A 27 2.24 11.40 7.42
CA VAL A 27 1.58 10.22 8.02
C VAL A 27 0.49 9.74 7.05
N PRO A 28 0.50 8.46 6.65
CA PRO A 28 -0.53 7.92 5.78
C PRO A 28 -1.90 8.02 6.46
N LYS A 29 -2.92 8.44 5.70
CA LYS A 29 -4.31 8.53 6.19
C LYS A 29 -5.01 7.18 6.21
N GLN A 30 -4.60 6.26 5.33
CA GLN A 30 -5.20 4.95 5.15
C GLN A 30 -4.10 3.94 4.86
N VAL A 31 -4.28 2.73 5.39
CA VAL A 31 -3.40 1.58 5.17
C VAL A 31 -4.28 0.43 4.69
N GLU A 32 -3.86 -0.19 3.59
CA GLU A 32 -4.53 -1.35 3.01
C GLU A 32 -3.52 -2.49 2.97
N PHE A 33 -3.84 -3.60 3.62
CA PHE A 33 -3.04 -4.80 3.59
C PHE A 33 -3.44 -5.67 2.40
N ARG A 34 -2.44 -6.19 1.68
CA ARG A 34 -2.62 -7.12 0.56
C ARG A 34 -1.68 -8.30 0.71
N GLU A 35 -2.04 -9.41 0.09
CA GLU A 35 -1.15 -10.58 -0.02
C GLU A 35 0.03 -10.28 -0.94
N GLU A 36 -0.22 -9.58 -2.05
CA GLU A 36 0.81 -9.16 -2.99
C GLU A 36 0.57 -7.77 -3.58
N LEU A 37 1.62 -7.24 -4.20
CA LEU A 37 1.56 -5.98 -4.96
C LEU A 37 1.78 -6.31 -6.44
N PRO A 38 1.11 -5.59 -7.35
CA PRO A 38 1.34 -5.75 -8.77
C PRO A 38 2.78 -5.38 -9.10
N LYS A 39 3.44 -6.27 -9.83
CA LYS A 39 4.85 -6.16 -10.23
C LYS A 39 4.98 -6.39 -11.72
N SER A 40 5.92 -5.69 -12.36
CA SER A 40 6.32 -6.00 -13.73
C SER A 40 7.05 -7.35 -13.80
N ASN A 41 7.25 -7.86 -15.02
CA ASN A 41 8.02 -9.09 -15.27
C ASN A 41 9.47 -9.04 -14.73
N VAL A 42 9.99 -7.85 -14.44
CA VAL A 42 11.32 -7.64 -13.84
C VAL A 42 11.23 -7.23 -12.36
N GLY A 43 10.07 -7.39 -11.71
CA GLY A 43 9.87 -7.22 -10.28
C GLY A 43 9.59 -5.78 -9.80
N LYS A 44 9.43 -4.80 -10.70
CA LYS A 44 9.15 -3.41 -10.29
C LYS A 44 7.69 -3.26 -9.87
N ILE A 45 7.44 -2.62 -8.72
CA ILE A 45 6.07 -2.35 -8.24
C ILE A 45 5.36 -1.37 -9.20
N LEU A 46 4.19 -1.77 -9.68
CA LEU A 46 3.37 -0.99 -10.60
C LEU A 46 2.44 -0.04 -9.83
N ARG A 47 2.98 1.12 -9.45
CA ARG A 47 2.24 2.15 -8.70
C ARG A 47 1.05 2.75 -9.46
N ARG A 48 1.03 2.61 -10.79
CA ARG A 48 -0.08 3.08 -11.63
C ARG A 48 -1.32 2.22 -11.40
N GLU A 49 -1.18 0.91 -11.51
CA GLU A 49 -2.28 -0.05 -11.30
C GLU A 49 -2.89 0.09 -9.90
N LEU A 50 -2.04 0.16 -8.87
CA LEU A 50 -2.48 0.43 -7.49
C LEU A 50 -3.34 1.70 -7.37
N ARG A 51 -3.06 2.73 -8.17
CA ARG A 51 -3.81 3.99 -8.16
C ARG A 51 -5.10 3.89 -8.96
N ASP A 52 -5.07 3.15 -10.07
CA ASP A 52 -6.21 2.97 -10.96
C ASP A 52 -7.27 2.08 -10.30
N GLU A 53 -6.85 0.99 -9.64
CA GLU A 53 -7.69 0.17 -8.76
C GLU A 53 -8.35 0.98 -7.65
N ALA A 54 -7.57 1.80 -6.92
CA ALA A 54 -8.09 2.65 -5.85
C ALA A 54 -9.06 3.74 -6.35
N ARG A 55 -8.99 4.07 -7.65
CA ARG A 55 -9.89 5.02 -8.33
C ARG A 55 -11.08 4.34 -9.01
N GLY A 56 -11.19 3.01 -8.94
CA GLY A 56 -12.23 2.24 -9.62
C GLY A 56 -12.09 2.25 -11.16
N LYS A 57 -10.94 2.66 -11.70
CA LYS A 57 -10.64 2.59 -13.13
C LYS A 57 -9.99 1.24 -13.40
N VAL A 58 -10.80 0.20 -13.57
CA VAL A 58 -10.29 -1.12 -13.94
C VAL A 58 -9.98 -1.10 -15.45
N ASP A 59 -8.76 -0.71 -15.81
CA ASP A 59 -8.21 -0.98 -17.13
C ASP A 59 -7.91 -2.48 -17.21
N ASN A 60 -8.94 -3.29 -17.49
CA ASN A 60 -8.78 -4.70 -17.77
C ASN A 60 -8.18 -4.85 -19.17
N LYS A 61 -6.84 -4.79 -19.26
CA LYS A 61 -6.14 -5.06 -20.50
C LYS A 61 -5.64 -6.51 -20.47
N ALA A 62 -6.29 -7.32 -21.30
CA ALA A 62 -5.99 -8.72 -21.58
C ALA A 62 -4.52 -8.98 -21.95
#